data_AF-A0A950UL61-F1
#
_entry.id   AF-A0A950UL61-F1
#
_cell.length_a   1.000
_cell.length_b   1.000
_cell.length_c   1.000
_cell.angle_alpha   90.00
_cell.angle_beta   90.00
_cell.angle_gamma   90.00
#
_symmetry.space_group_name_H-M   'P 1'
#
loop_
_entity.id
_entity.type
_entity.pdbx_description
1 polymer ?
#
loop_
_entity_poly.entity_id
_entity_poly.type
_entity_poly.pdbx_seq_one_letter_code
_entity_poly.pdbx_strand_id
1 'polypeptide(L)' 'MVDAAFLARLINRALARGGDFADVFCERRSTLSYRLQDGQIHEASFGVTLGVGIRVVLGESAGYACSDDMSEA' A
#
# COMPACT_ATOMS: atom_id res chain seq x y z
N MET A 1 -12.38 4.68 1.42
CA MET A 1 -11.94 4.41 2.81
C MET A 1 -11.55 2.95 2.85
N VAL A 2 -10.40 2.58 3.41
CA VAL A 2 -10.06 1.16 3.55
C VAL A 2 -11.01 0.60 4.61
N ASP A 3 -11.87 -0.34 4.22
CA ASP A 3 -12.82 -0.97 5.12
C ASP A 3 -12.60 -2.49 5.16
N ALA A 4 -13.21 -3.12 6.17
CA ALA A 4 -13.04 -4.55 6.40
C ALA A 4 -13.58 -5.42 5.25
N ALA A 5 -14.62 -4.96 4.55
CA ALA A 5 -15.21 -5.72 3.45
C ALA A 5 -14.29 -5.74 2.22
N PHE A 6 -13.67 -4.61 1.91
CA PHE A 6 -12.65 -4.50 0.85
C PHE A 6 -11.44 -5.39 1.15
N LEU A 7 -10.89 -5.33 2.37
CA LEU A 7 -9.77 -6.16 2.77
C LEU A 7 -10.11 -7.65 2.72
N ALA A 8 -11.30 -8.04 3.18
CA ALA A 8 -11.75 -9.42 3.10
C ALA A 8 -11.83 -9.93 1.65
N ARG A 9 -12.29 -9.11 0.71
CA ARG A 9 -12.31 -9.47 -0.72
C ARG A 9 -10.90 -9.70 -1.26
N LEU A 10 -9.94 -8.83 -0.95
CA LEU A 10 -8.54 -8.99 -1.37
C LEU A 10 -7.93 -10.28 -0.83
N ILE A 11 -8.09 -10.54 0.48
CA ILE A 11 -7.60 -11.77 1.12
C ILE A 11 -8.22 -13.01 0.47
N ASN A 12 -9.54 -13.02 0.28
CA ASN A 12 -10.23 -14.14 -0.35
C ASN A 12 -9.74 -14.38 -1.78
N ARG A 13 -9.53 -13.31 -2.56
CA ARG A 13 -9.00 -13.38 -3.92
C ARG A 13 -7.58 -13.93 -3.94
N ALA A 14 -6.74 -13.50 -3.00
CA ALA A 14 -5.34 -13.91 -2.88
C ALA A 14 -5.22 -15.39 -2.50
N LEU A 15 -6.09 -15.86 -1.60
CA LEU A 15 -6.12 -17.26 -1.13
C LEU A 15 -6.85 -18.21 -2.10
N ALA A 16 -7.61 -17.70 -3.07
CA ALA A 16 -8.45 -18.50 -3.98
C ALA A 16 -7.70 -19.58 -4.79
N ARG A 17 -6.37 -19.53 -4.85
CA ARG A 17 -5.51 -20.49 -5.56
C ARG A 17 -4.68 -21.39 -4.64
N GLY A 18 -5.00 -21.45 -3.35
CA GLY A 18 -4.42 -22.42 -2.41
C GLY A 18 -3.24 -21.93 -1.60
N GLY A 19 -3.21 -20.65 -1.23
CA GLY A 19 -2.29 -20.16 -0.19
C GLY A 19 -2.77 -20.56 1.22
N ASP A 20 -1.85 -20.78 2.14
CA ASP A 20 -2.14 -21.07 3.55
C ASP A 20 -2.49 -19.79 4.32
N PHE A 21 -1.86 -18.69 3.94
CA PHE A 21 -2.01 -17.40 4.61
C PHE A 21 -1.85 -16.26 3.62
N ALA A 22 -2.56 -15.16 3.87
CA ALA A 22 -2.37 -13.91 3.16
C ALA A 22 -2.49 -12.73 4.12
N ASP A 23 -1.73 -11.68 3.86
CA ASP A 23 -1.89 -10.38 4.49
C ASP A 23 -1.95 -9.27 3.43
N VAL A 24 -2.52 -8.15 3.85
CA VAL A 24 -2.65 -6.95 3.04
C VAL A 24 -2.06 -5.79 3.84
N PHE A 25 -1.17 -5.05 3.20
CA PHE A 25 -0.61 -3.81 3.71
C PHE A 25 -1.11 -2.65 2.86
N CYS A 26 -1.73 -1.65 3.50
CA CYS A 26 -2.17 -0.43 2.83
C CYS A 26 -1.37 0.75 3.36
N GLU A 27 -0.77 1.54 2.47
CA GLU A 27 -0.10 2.79 2.83
C GLU A 27 -0.90 4.00 2.34
N ARG A 28 -1.01 5.00 3.21
CA ARG A 28 -1.29 6.38 2.82
C ARG A 28 -0.33 7.29 3.58
N ARG A 29 0.59 7.92 2.85
CA ARG A 29 1.58 8.83 3.43
C ARG A 29 1.41 10.21 2.84
N SER A 30 1.28 11.22 3.70
CA SER A 30 1.38 12.62 3.30
C SER A 30 2.73 13.16 3.75
N THR A 31 3.44 13.83 2.86
CA THR A 31 4.76 14.41 3.11
C THR A 31 4.71 15.90 2.83
N LEU A 32 5.42 16.65 3.65
CA LEU A 32 5.63 18.08 3.48
C LEU A 32 7.11 18.34 3.72
N SER A 33 7.75 19.01 2.77
CA SER A 33 9.18 19.32 2.85
C SER A 33 9.42 20.76 2.44
N TYR A 34 10.40 21.39 3.09
CA TYR A 34 10.82 22.76 2.81
C TYR A 34 12.32 22.77 2.55
N ARG A 35 12.76 23.47 1.51
CA ARG A 35 14.17 23.76 1.27
C ARG A 35 14.44 25.18 1.73
N LEU A 36 15.21 25.32 2.81
CA LEU A 36 15.69 26.61 3.29
C LEU A 36 17.08 26.89 2.75
N GLN A 37 17.28 28.10 2.26
CA GLN A 37 18.58 28.62 1.85
C GLN A 37 18.62 30.13 2.15
N ASP A 38 19.76 30.63 2.63
CA ASP A 38 19.96 32.05 2.98
C ASP A 38 18.90 32.64 3.94
N GLY A 39 18.39 31.81 4.85
CA GLY A 39 17.37 32.20 5.83
C GLY A 39 15.95 32.33 5.25
N GLN A 40 15.74 31.96 3.98
CA GLN A 40 14.45 32.00 3.30
C GLN A 40 14.05 30.60 2.80
N ILE A 41 12.75 30.38 2.62
CA ILE A 41 12.23 29.15 2.00
C ILE A 41 12.30 29.34 0.48
N HIS A 42 13.10 28.50 -0.18
CA HIS A 42 13.24 28.48 -1.63
C HIS A 42 12.29 27.49 -2.30
N GLU A 43 11.94 26.41 -1.60
CA GLU A 43 11.05 25.36 -2.13
C GLU A 43 10.15 24.84 -1.02
N ALA A 44 8.90 24.56 -1.37
CA ALA A 44 7.96 23.85 -0.54
C ALA A 44 7.28 22.77 -1.39
N SER A 45 7.35 21.52 -0.96
CA SER A 45 6.79 20.39 -1.69
C SER A 45 5.86 19.60 -0.79
N PHE A 46 4.67 19.33 -1.29
CA PHE A 46 3.70 18.44 -0.67
C PHE A 46 3.47 17.23 -1.56
N GLY A 47 3.48 16.04 -0.98
CA GLY A 47 3.26 14.80 -1.70
C GLY A 47 2.32 13.88 -0.95
N VAL A 48 1.49 13.14 -1.69
CA VAL A 48 0.70 12.03 -1.16
C VAL A 48 1.11 10.75 -1.88
N THR A 49 1.51 9.75 -1.12
CA THR A 49 1.76 8.39 -1.59
C THR A 49 0.62 7.50 -1.11
N LEU A 50 0.11 6.67 -2.00
CA LEU A 50 -0.93 5.67 -1.74
C LEU A 50 -0.48 4.33 -2.33
N GLY A 51 -0.80 3.22 -1.67
CA GLY A 51 -0.58 1.92 -2.26
C GLY A 51 -1.08 0.76 -1.41
N VAL A 52 -1.15 -0.41 -2.05
CA VAL A 52 -1.43 -1.71 -1.43
C VAL A 52 -0.36 -2.70 -1.79
N GLY A 53 0.06 -3.50 -0.82
CA GLY A 53 0.83 -4.72 -1.00
C GLY A 53 0.04 -5.92 -0.50
N ILE A 54 0.09 -7.02 -1.22
CA ILE A 54 -0.49 -8.30 -0.82
C ILE A 54 0.62 -9.34 -0.78
N ARG A 55 0.70 -10.08 0.32
CA ARG A 55 1.56 -11.27 0.43
C ARG A 55 0.69 -12.50 0.55
N VAL A 56 1.07 -13.57 -0.14
CA VAL A 56 0.50 -14.91 0.00
C VAL A 56 1.61 -15.88 0.37
N VAL A 57 1.35 -16.75 1.34
CA VAL A 57 2.29 -17.77 1.83
C VAL A 57 1.71 -19.16 1.55
N LEU A 58 2.57 -20.08 1.10
CA LEU A 58 2.29 -21.50 0.94
C LEU A 58 3.49 -22.31 1.43
N GLY A 59 3.35 -22.97 2.58
CA GLY A 59 4.46 -23.60 3.30
C GLY A 59 5.59 -22.60 3.57
N GLU A 60 6.75 -22.83 2.97
CA GLU A 60 7.93 -21.96 3.08
C GLU A 60 8.05 -20.92 1.96
N SER A 61 7.15 -20.97 0.96
CA SER A 61 7.16 -20.05 -0.18
C SER A 61 6.28 -18.83 0.07
N ALA A 62 6.69 -17.67 -0.46
CA ALA A 62 5.90 -16.44 -0.41
C ALA A 62 5.85 -15.75 -1.77
N GLY A 63 4.66 -15.31 -2.17
CA GLY A 63 4.40 -14.48 -3.35
C GLY A 63 3.97 -13.07 -2.93
N TYR A 64 4.34 -12.08 -3.74
CA TYR A 64 4.10 -10.66 -3.46
C TYR A 64 3.57 -9.96 -4.69
N ALA A 65 2.62 -9.04 -4.49
CA ALA A 65 2.16 -8.10 -5.50
C ALA A 65 1.89 -6.74 -4.85
N CYS A 66 2.11 -5.65 -5.59
CA CYS A 66 1.84 -4.30 -5.13
C CYS A 66 1.20 -3.45 -6.24
N SER A 67 0.43 -2.45 -5.83
CA SER A 67 -0.23 -1.47 -6.69
C SER A 67 -0.22 -0.10 -6.00
N ASP A 68 -0.05 0.97 -6.78
CA ASP A 68 -0.28 2.36 -6.36
C ASP A 68 -1.77 2.77 -6.54
N ASP A 69 -2.54 1.96 -7.27
CA ASP A 69 -3.98 2.08 -7.38
C ASP A 69 -4.69 1.25 -6.29
N MET A 70 -5.60 1.91 -5.59
CA MET A 70 -6.45 1.37 -4.52
C MET A 70 -7.92 1.25 -4.94
N SER A 71 -8.22 1.53 -6.21
CA SER A 71 -9.55 1.39 -6.78
C SER A 71 -9.87 -0.07 -7.11
N GLU A 72 -11.16 -0.40 -7.13
CA GLU A 72 -11.65 -1.72 -7.51
C GLU A 72 -11.97 -1.70 -9.02
N ALA A 73 -11.57 -2.76 -9.73
CA ALA A 73 -11.79 -2.94 -11.17
C ALA A 73 -13.00 -3.83 -11.46
#